data_AF-A0A9Y2IM22-F1
#
_entry.id   AF-A0A9Y2IM22-F1
#
_cell.length_a   1.000
_cell.length_b   1.000
_cell.length_c   1.000
_cell.angle_alpha   90.00
_cell.angle_beta   90.00
_cell.angle_gamma   90.00
#
_symmetry.space_group_name_H-M   'P 1'
#
loop_
_entity.id
_entity.type
_entity.pdbx_description
1 polymer ?
#
loop_
_entity_poly.entity_id
_entity_poly.type
_entity_poly.pdbx_seq_one_letter_code
_entity_poly.pdbx_strand_id
1 'polypeptide(L)' 'MPDRPPVEVVVVRSPSSGFVGAGGVFIEHRSYTGFDDRIYRPSSEAVPLFWRFMIEKFAVAPVRAGA' A
#
# COMPACT_ATOMS: atom_id res chain seq x y z
N MET A 1 9.63 -1.50 -24.34
CA MET A 1 8.62 -0.70 -23.63
C MET A 1 9.35 0.26 -22.70
N PRO A 2 9.36 1.59 -22.92
CA PRO A 2 9.91 2.51 -21.94
C PRO A 2 8.75 3.19 -21.19
N ASP A 3 8.02 2.47 -20.33
CA ASP A 3 6.83 3.03 -19.67
C ASP A 3 6.68 2.63 -18.19
N ARG A 4 7.79 2.39 -17.47
CA ARG A 4 7.71 2.40 -16.01
C ARG A 4 7.85 3.87 -15.58
N PRO A 5 6.81 4.50 -15.02
CA PRO A 5 6.93 5.88 -14.56
C PRO A 5 8.04 5.95 -13.50
N PRO A 6 8.83 7.04 -13.43
CA PRO A 6 9.95 7.19 -12.50
C PRO A 6 9.50 7.37 -11.04
N VAL A 7 8.26 7.03 -10.74
CA VAL A 7 7.60 7.23 -9.45
C VAL A 7 7.39 5.90 -8.76
N GLU A 8 7.67 5.86 -7.46
CA GLU A 8 7.28 4.74 -6.63
C GLU A 8 5.78 4.81 -6.37
N VAL A 9 5.09 3.66 -6.48
CA VAL A 9 3.64 3.59 -6.33
C VAL A 9 3.29 2.59 -5.24
N VAL A 10 2.45 3.02 -4.30
CA VAL A 10 1.84 2.13 -3.31
C VAL A 10 0.38 1.93 -3.69
N VAL A 11 0.02 0.70 -4.04
CA VAL A 11 -1.34 0.29 -4.42
C VAL A 11 -1.97 -0.44 -3.24
N VAL A 12 -3.11 0.05 -2.77
CA VAL A 12 -3.91 -0.60 -1.73
C VAL A 12 -5.21 -1.11 -2.35
N ARG A 13 -5.49 -2.40 -2.19
CA ARG A 13 -6.70 -3.05 -2.68
C ARG A 13 -7.50 -3.62 -1.51
N SER A 14 -8.70 -3.10 -1.31
CA SER A 14 -9.67 -3.53 -0.29
C SER A 14 -10.56 -4.68 -0.79
N PRO A 15 -11.35 -5.35 0.07
CA PRO A 15 -12.30 -6.37 -0.37
C PRO A 15 -13.27 -5.86 -1.45
N SER A 16 -13.70 -4.61 -1.34
CA SER A 16 -14.58 -3.97 -2.33
C SER A 16 -13.95 -3.79 -3.71
N SER A 17 -12.62 -3.92 -3.85
CA SER A 17 -11.95 -3.86 -5.15
C SER A 17 -12.14 -5.12 -6.00
N GLY A 18 -12.63 -6.23 -5.42
CA GLY A 18 -12.74 -7.53 -6.10
C GLY A 18 -11.41 -8.26 -6.33
N PHE A 19 -10.27 -7.66 -5.94
CA PHE A 19 -8.93 -8.26 -6.06
C PHE A 19 -8.52 -9.12 -4.87
N VAL A 20 -9.29 -9.10 -3.78
CA VAL A 20 -8.96 -9.79 -2.52
C VAL A 20 -10.22 -10.44 -1.95
N GLY A 21 -10.05 -11.53 -1.20
CA GLY A 21 -11.14 -12.21 -0.50
C GLY A 21 -11.77 -11.33 0.58
N ALA A 22 -12.97 -11.72 1.04
CA ALA A 22 -13.68 -11.02 2.11
C ALA A 22 -12.78 -10.85 3.35
N GLY A 23 -12.66 -9.60 3.82
CA GLY A 23 -11.86 -9.25 5.00
C GLY A 23 -10.35 -9.06 4.76
N GLY A 24 -9.85 -9.29 3.53
CA GLY A 24 -8.45 -9.10 3.18
C GLY A 24 -8.12 -7.73 2.61
N VAL A 25 -6.90 -7.25 2.82
CA VAL A 25 -6.34 -6.08 2.15
C VAL A 25 -4.99 -6.46 1.57
N PHE A 26 -4.76 -6.02 0.34
CA PHE A 26 -3.50 -6.21 -0.37
C PHE A 26 -2.80 -4.87 -0.56
N ILE A 27 -1.53 -4.81 -0.15
CA ILE A 27 -0.65 -3.65 -0.28
C ILE A 27 0.51 -4.05 -1.20
N GLU A 28 0.69 -3.31 -2.27
CA GLU A 28 1.75 -3.52 -3.26
C GLU A 28 2.55 -2.25 -3.42
N HIS A 29 3.85 -2.30 -3.12
CA HIS A 29 4.78 -1.24 -3.47
C HIS A 29 5.51 -1.62 -4.74
N ARG A 30 5.29 -0.81 -5.78
CA ARG A 30 6.00 -0.89 -7.04
C ARG A 30 7.15 0.09 -7.00
N SER A 31 8.36 -0.44 -6.89
CA SER A 31 9.56 0.40 -6.90
C SER A 31 9.99 0.69 -8.34
N TYR A 32 10.63 1.84 -8.55
CA TYR A 32 11.21 2.15 -9.85
C TYR A 32 12.32 1.15 -10.20
N THR A 33 13.04 0.63 -9.19
CA THR A 33 14.10 -0.38 -9.30
C THR A 33 13.59 -1.79 -9.63
N GLY A 34 12.29 -2.06 -9.44
CA GLY A 34 11.67 -3.36 -9.74
C GLY A 34 11.72 -4.38 -8.62
N PHE A 35 12.20 -3.99 -7.44
CA PHE A 35 12.02 -4.76 -6.21
C PHE A 35 10.67 -4.41 -5.61
N ASP A 36 9.64 -5.16 -6.00
CA ASP A 36 8.26 -4.92 -5.54
C ASP A 36 8.01 -5.65 -4.22
N ASP A 37 7.45 -4.93 -3.24
CA ASP A 37 6.98 -5.54 -1.99
C ASP A 37 5.48 -5.79 -2.06
N ARG A 38 5.06 -6.97 -1.61
CA ARG A 38 3.65 -7.41 -1.65
C ARG A 38 3.25 -7.98 -0.30
N ILE A 39 2.18 -7.43 0.28
CA ILE A 39 1.68 -7.82 1.59
C ILE A 39 0.18 -8.06 1.47
N TYR A 40 -0.28 -9.22 1.94
CA TYR A 40 -1.69 -9.53 2.13
C TYR A 40 -1.97 -9.76 3.60
N ARG A 41 -2.94 -9.06 4.18
CA ARG A 41 -3.34 -9.20 5.59
C ARG A 41 -4.83 -8.94 5.81
N PRO A 42 -5.41 -9.42 6.92
CA PRO A 42 -6.74 -9.00 7.34
C PRO A 42 -6.84 -7.47 7.47
N SER A 43 -8.02 -6.90 7.23
CA SER A 43 -8.23 -5.45 7.29
C SER A 43 -7.85 -4.81 8.64
N SER A 44 -8.09 -5.54 9.73
CA SER A 44 -7.72 -5.14 11.11
C SER A 44 -6.21 -4.93 11.30
N GLU A 45 -5.39 -5.67 10.55
CA GLU A 45 -3.92 -5.60 10.60
C GLU A 45 -3.36 -4.70 9.50
N ALA A 46 -4.04 -4.64 8.36
CA ALA A 46 -3.52 -3.96 7.17
C ALA A 46 -3.43 -2.45 7.32
N VAL A 47 -4.34 -1.81 8.05
CA VAL A 47 -4.32 -0.34 8.25
C VAL A 47 -3.10 0.10 9.08
N PRO A 48 -2.81 -0.49 10.26
CA PRO A 48 -1.57 -0.20 10.98
C PRO A 48 -0.31 -0.50 10.16
N LEU A 49 -0.31 -1.62 9.42
CA LEU A 49 0.83 -2.01 8.59
C LEU A 49 1.07 -1.05 7.42
N PHE A 50 0.00 -0.59 6.78
CA PHE A 50 0.05 0.45 5.76
C PHE A 50 0.72 1.72 6.31
N TRP A 51 0.25 2.23 7.45
CA TRP A 51 0.84 3.44 8.01
C TRP A 51 2.28 3.27 8.45
N ARG A 52 2.63 2.12 9.08
CA ARG A 52 4.02 1.82 9.41
C ARG A 52 4.90 1.84 8.17
N PHE A 53 4.44 1.19 7.09
CA PHE A 53 5.13 1.17 5.81
C PHE A 53 5.32 2.57 5.20
N MET A 54 4.27 3.40 5.19
CA MET A 54 4.32 4.77 4.67
C MET A 54 5.27 5.66 5.48
N ILE A 55 5.28 5.52 6.81
CA ILE A 55 6.17 6.27 7.69
C ILE A 55 7.63 5.82 7.49
N GLU A 56 7.90 4.53 7.57
CA GLU A 56 9.27 4.00 7.56
C GLU A 56 9.95 4.15 6.20
N LYS A 57 9.22 3.92 5.10
CA LYS A 57 9.83 3.95 3.76
C LYS A 57 9.71 5.27 3.04
N PHE A 58 8.65 6.03 3.29
CA PHE A 58 8.33 7.25 2.53
C PHE A 58 8.31 8.51 3.39
N ALA A 59 8.51 8.40 4.71
CA ALA A 59 8.36 9.50 5.65
C ALA A 59 6.98 10.20 5.55
N VAL A 60 5.93 9.46 5.14
CA VAL A 60 4.56 9.96 5.02
C VAL A 60 3.78 9.55 6.27
N ALA A 61 3.42 10.54 7.08
CA ALA A 61 2.58 10.36 8.27
C ALA A 61 1.12 10.74 7.99
N PRO A 62 0.14 10.10 8.67
CA PRO A 62 -1.25 10.52 8.58
C PRO A 62 -1.40 11.94 9.13
N VAL A 63 -1.95 12.85 8.33
CA VAL A 63 -2.39 14.15 8.83
C VAL A 63 -3.73 13.92 9.53
N ARG A 64 -3.83 14.31 10.81
CA ARG A 64 -5.14 14.35 11.47
C ARG A 64 -6.01 15.34 10.71
N ALA A 65 -7.06 14.85 10.07
CA ALA A 65 -8.13 15.72 9.64
C ALA A 65 -8.69 16.38 10.90
N GLY A 66 -8.61 17.72 10.98
CA GLY A 66 -9.15 18.47 12.10
C GLY A 66 -10.64 18.15 12.29
N ALA A 67 -11.04 17.95 13.53
CA ALA A 67 -12.43 17.77 13.94
C ALA A 67 -13.23 19.06 13.78
#